data_AF-A0AAV2I9S3-F1
#
_entry.id   AF-A0AAV2I9S3-F1
#
_cell.length_a   1.000
_cell.length_b   1.000
_cell.length_c   1.000
_cell.angle_alpha   90.00
_cell.angle_beta   90.00
_cell.angle_gamma   90.00
#
_symmetry.space_group_name_H-M   'P 1'
#
loop_
_entity.id
_entity.type
_entity.pdbx_description
1 polymer ?
#
loop_
_entity_poly.entity_id
_entity_poly.type
_entity_poly.pdbx_seq_one_letter_code
_entity_poly.pdbx_strand_id
1 'polypeptide(L)'
;MPYVIISTQIRLDVGPTVVGDEWSDKELMDYLDATLIKQLGNNYSAQYRTDDAPRIVLEKLEKRNFKLIAMTGVGQTCIWTLHKELSEKEKILSSSSSDAFESPKIENKGDL
;
A
#
# COMPACT_ATOMS: atom_id res chain seq x y z
N MET A 1 4.70 -2.32 7.38
CA MET A 1 4.02 -2.88 6.18
C MET A 1 5.06 -3.24 5.13
N PRO A 2 5.23 -4.52 4.75
CA PRO A 2 6.33 -4.93 3.86
C PRO A 2 6.09 -4.58 2.40
N TYR A 3 4.85 -4.48 1.95
CA TYR A 3 4.50 -4.15 0.57
C TYR A 3 3.91 -2.75 0.46
N VAL A 4 4.24 -2.07 -0.63
CA VAL A 4 3.66 -0.78 -1.02
C VAL A 4 3.29 -0.85 -2.49
N ILE A 5 2.11 -0.34 -2.82
CA ILE A 5 1.64 -0.20 -4.20
C ILE A 5 1.48 1.29 -4.47
N ILE A 6 2.24 1.81 -5.42
CA ILE A 6 2.10 3.18 -5.88
C ILE A 6 1.54 3.20 -7.30
N SER A 7 0.82 4.25 -7.65
CA SER A 7 0.29 4.40 -9.00
C SER A 7 0.21 5.86 -9.44
N THR A 8 0.25 6.06 -10.75
CA THR A 8 0.02 7.37 -11.35
C THR A 8 -0.70 7.19 -12.67
N GLN A 9 -1.54 8.15 -13.02
CA GLN A 9 -2.10 8.21 -14.36
C GLN A 9 -1.10 8.87 -15.29
N ILE A 10 -1.15 8.56 -16.58
CA ILE A 10 -0.29 9.25 -17.54
C ILE A 10 -0.49 10.78 -17.47
N ARG A 11 0.57 11.58 -17.60
CA ARG A 11 1.94 11.21 -17.98
C ARG A 11 2.86 10.94 -16.78
N LEU A 12 3.83 10.04 -16.95
CA LEU A 12 4.70 9.54 -15.86
C LEU A 12 5.81 10.51 -15.43
N ASP A 13 6.02 11.59 -16.18
CA ASP A 13 7.04 12.61 -15.95
C ASP A 13 6.59 13.69 -14.95
N VAL A 14 5.31 13.71 -14.60
CA VAL A 14 4.71 14.66 -13.65
C VAL A 14 3.87 13.89 -12.62
N GLY A 15 3.70 14.47 -11.44
CA GLY A 15 2.71 13.98 -10.48
C GLY A 15 1.28 14.29 -10.93
N PRO A 16 0.29 13.86 -10.14
CA PRO A 16 0.46 13.27 -8.81
C PRO A 16 0.70 11.76 -8.82
N THR A 17 1.28 11.26 -7.73
CA THR A 17 1.42 9.83 -7.46
C THR A 17 0.57 9.44 -6.24
N VAL A 18 -0.27 8.43 -6.40
CA VAL A 18 -0.97 7.76 -5.29
C VAL A 18 0.01 6.79 -4.64
N VAL A 19 0.20 6.90 -3.34
CA VAL A 19 1.26 6.16 -2.61
C VAL A 19 0.76 5.25 -1.50
N GLY A 20 -0.55 5.28 -1.22
CA GLY A 20 -1.15 4.44 -0.20
C GLY A 20 -2.66 4.63 -0.07
N ASP A 21 -3.25 3.79 0.78
CA ASP A 21 -4.64 3.80 1.20
C ASP A 21 -4.79 4.30 2.65
N GLU A 22 -6.01 4.31 3.17
CA GLU A 22 -6.31 4.82 4.52
C GLU A 22 -5.61 4.08 5.66
N TRP A 23 -5.18 2.84 5.45
CA TRP A 23 -4.50 2.03 6.45
C TRP A 23 -2.98 2.10 6.34
N SER A 24 -2.46 2.73 5.28
CA SER A 24 -1.04 2.84 5.03
C SER A 24 -0.29 3.51 6.18
N ASP A 25 0.96 3.09 6.39
CA ASP A 25 1.82 3.56 7.47
C ASP A 25 1.99 5.10 7.42
N LYS A 26 1.47 5.79 8.43
CA LYS A 26 1.47 7.26 8.51
C LYS A 26 2.88 7.84 8.46
N GLU A 27 3.87 7.21 9.11
CA GLU A 27 5.25 7.72 9.10
C GLU A 27 5.82 7.68 7.68
N LEU A 28 5.50 6.62 6.94
CA LEU A 28 5.91 6.49 5.55
C LEU A 28 5.20 7.51 4.65
N MET A 29 3.89 7.72 4.84
CA MET A 29 3.13 8.70 4.05
C MET A 29 3.61 10.13 4.30
N ASP A 30 3.90 10.48 5.56
CA ASP A 30 4.46 11.78 5.93
C ASP A 30 5.85 11.98 5.28
N TYR A 31 6.71 10.95 5.28
CA TYR A 31 8.01 11.00 4.61
C TYR A 31 7.91 11.15 3.08
N LEU A 32 6.82 10.70 2.48
CA LEU A 32 6.55 10.86 1.05
C LEU A 32 5.89 12.21 0.72
N ASP A 33 5.71 13.10 1.69
CA ASP A 33 4.98 14.37 1.57
C ASP A 33 3.55 14.13 1.03
N ALA A 34 2.90 13.05 1.45
CA ALA A 34 1.61 12.63 0.93
C ALA A 34 0.45 13.12 1.82
N THR A 35 -0.62 13.58 1.18
CA THR A 35 -1.85 14.00 1.85
C THR A 35 -2.95 12.98 1.64
N LEU A 36 -3.72 12.66 2.69
CA LEU A 36 -4.88 11.79 2.59
C LEU A 36 -6.05 12.54 1.95
N ILE A 37 -6.46 12.10 0.76
CA ILE A 37 -7.55 12.72 -0.02
C ILE A 37 -8.73 11.75 -0.03
N LYS A 38 -9.91 12.27 0.32
CA LYS A 38 -11.19 11.59 0.13
C LYS A 38 -11.94 12.26 -1.02
N GLN A 39 -12.04 11.59 -2.16
CA GLN A 39 -12.76 12.11 -3.30
C GLN A 39 -14.27 12.10 -3.01
N LEU A 40 -14.89 13.28 -3.05
CA LEU A 40 -16.34 13.45 -2.88
C LEU A 40 -17.10 12.62 -3.94
N GLY A 41 -18.08 11.82 -3.49
CA GLY A 41 -18.89 10.96 -4.36
C GLY A 41 -18.36 9.54 -4.56
N ASN A 42 -17.19 9.20 -4.01
CA ASN A 42 -16.65 7.84 -4.03
C ASN A 42 -16.93 7.14 -2.70
N ASN A 43 -17.48 5.91 -2.76
CA ASN A 43 -17.69 5.06 -1.58
C ASN A 43 -16.40 4.35 -1.13
N TYR A 44 -15.28 4.60 -1.81
CA TYR A 44 -14.00 3.97 -1.52
C TYR A 44 -13.23 4.70 -0.42
N SER A 45 -12.36 3.93 0.24
CA SER A 45 -11.36 4.37 1.21
C SER A 45 -10.57 5.59 0.72
N ALA A 46 -10.20 6.47 1.64
CA ALA A 46 -9.34 7.60 1.32
C ALA A 46 -7.95 7.14 0.83
N GLN A 47 -7.29 7.93 -0.02
CA GLN A 47 -6.00 7.58 -0.63
C GLN A 47 -4.95 8.66 -0.33
N TYR A 48 -3.73 8.24 -0.02
CA TYR A 48 -2.61 9.14 0.10
C TYR A 48 -2.05 9.50 -1.27
N ARG A 49 -1.91 10.81 -1.52
CA ARG A 49 -1.39 11.36 -2.77
C ARG A 49 -0.27 12.35 -2.49
N THR A 50 0.81 12.27 -3.26
CA THR A 50 1.87 13.28 -3.33
C THR A 50 1.89 13.93 -4.71
N ASP A 51 2.34 15.17 -4.81
CA ASP A 51 2.49 15.88 -6.08
C ASP A 51 3.79 15.51 -6.81
N ASP A 52 4.65 14.72 -6.18
CA ASP A 52 5.85 14.16 -6.80
C ASP A 52 5.52 13.21 -7.97
N ALA A 53 6.36 13.25 -9.00
CA ALA A 53 6.36 12.27 -10.08
C ALA A 53 6.76 10.88 -9.55
N PRO A 54 6.29 9.77 -10.17
CA PRO A 54 6.56 8.41 -9.70
C PRO A 54 8.06 8.10 -9.54
N ARG A 55 8.92 8.67 -10.39
CA ARG A 55 10.39 8.50 -10.27
C ARG A 55 10.93 9.02 -8.93
N ILE A 56 10.47 10.19 -8.48
CA ILE A 56 10.89 10.79 -7.21
C ILE A 56 10.40 9.94 -6.03
N VAL A 57 9.16 9.44 -6.12
CA VAL A 57 8.59 8.55 -5.11
C VAL A 57 9.39 7.24 -5.01
N LEU A 58 9.72 6.62 -6.14
CA LEU A 58 10.55 5.40 -6.18
C LEU A 58 11.93 5.65 -5.55
N GLU A 59 12.56 6.78 -5.81
CA GLU A 59 13.84 7.15 -5.17
C GLU A 59 13.71 7.36 -3.66
N LYS A 60 12.62 7.99 -3.20
CA LYS A 60 12.33 8.14 -1.76
C LYS A 60 12.12 6.77 -1.10
N LEU A 61 11.40 5.86 -1.76
CA LEU A 61 11.14 4.50 -1.27
C LEU A 61 12.40 3.63 -1.23
N GLU A 62 13.28 3.74 -2.23
CA GLU A 62 14.59 3.05 -2.24
C GLU A 62 15.41 3.43 -0.99
N LYS A 63 15.43 4.71 -0.59
CA LYS A 63 16.09 5.19 0.65
C LYS A 63 15.49 4.61 1.93
N ARG A 64 14.25 4.08 1.88
CA ARG A 64 13.58 3.38 2.99
C ARG A 64 13.69 1.85 2.88
N ASN A 65 14.57 1.36 2.00
CA ASN A 65 14.85 -0.06 1.70
C ASN A 65 13.70 -0.82 1.03
N PHE A 66 12.82 -0.12 0.32
CA PHE A 66 11.88 -0.77 -0.57
C PHE A 66 12.54 -1.05 -1.92
N LYS A 67 12.40 -2.26 -2.42
CA LYS A 67 12.85 -2.68 -3.73
C LYS A 67 11.67 -2.81 -4.68
N LEU A 68 11.83 -2.35 -5.91
CA LEU A 68 10.84 -2.58 -6.95
C LEU A 68 10.74 -4.07 -7.28
N ILE A 69 9.52 -4.62 -7.24
CA ILE A 69 9.25 -6.03 -7.56
C ILE A 69 8.62 -6.17 -8.94
N ALA A 70 7.62 -5.33 -9.23
CA ALA A 70 6.89 -5.39 -10.49
C ALA A 70 6.35 -4.02 -10.89
N MET A 71 6.16 -3.85 -12.20
CA MET A 71 5.48 -2.70 -12.79
C MET A 71 4.45 -3.21 -13.80
N THR A 72 3.26 -2.61 -13.82
CA THR A 72 2.23 -2.91 -14.82
C THR A 72 1.45 -1.66 -15.24
N GLY A 73 0.76 -1.74 -16.37
CA GLY A 73 -0.15 -0.71 -16.86
C GLY A 73 -1.59 -1.24 -16.92
N VAL A 74 -2.54 -0.44 -16.43
CA VAL A 74 -3.98 -0.73 -16.48
C VAL A 74 -4.71 0.51 -17.02
N GLY A 75 -5.14 0.45 -18.28
CA GLY A 75 -5.72 1.60 -18.95
C GLY A 75 -4.73 2.76 -19.07
N GLN A 76 -5.04 3.89 -18.43
CA GLN A 76 -4.17 5.08 -18.38
C GLN A 76 -3.32 5.15 -17.11
N THR A 77 -3.36 4.13 -16.27
CA THR A 77 -2.67 4.08 -14.98
C THR A 77 -1.45 3.17 -15.05
N CYS A 78 -0.31 3.64 -14.56
CA CYS A 78 0.87 2.81 -14.29
C CYS A 78 0.95 2.52 -12.79
N ILE A 79 1.30 1.28 -12.44
CA ILE A 79 1.31 0.76 -11.07
C ILE A 79 2.68 0.12 -10.82
N TRP A 80 3.26 0.39 -9.66
CA TRP A 80 4.49 -0.23 -9.19
C TRP A 80 4.26 -0.89 -7.83
N THR A 81 4.68 -2.15 -7.73
CA THR A 81 4.69 -2.89 -6.48
C THR A 81 6.10 -2.93 -5.94
N LEU A 82 6.29 -2.46 -4.72
CA LEU A 82 7.56 -2.48 -4.01
C LEU A 82 7.47 -3.34 -2.75
N HIS A 83 8.60 -3.90 -2.34
CA HIS A 83 8.73 -4.73 -1.16
C HIS A 83 9.94 -4.35 -0.32
N LYS A 84 9.75 -4.28 0.99
CA LYS A 84 10.78 -4.17 2.00
C LYS A 84 10.79 -5.44 2.84
N GLU A 85 11.95 -6.07 2.95
CA GLU A 85 12.12 -7.23 3.80
C GLU A 85 11.86 -6.88 5.27
N LEU A 86 11.06 -7.70 5.95
CA LEU A 86 10.82 -7.58 7.37
C LEU A 86 12.11 -7.84 8.15
N SER A 87 12.37 -7.06 9.20
CA SER A 87 13.43 -7.39 10.15
C SER A 87 13.13 -8.72 10.87
N GLU A 88 14.15 -9.38 11.39
CA GLU A 88 13.96 -10.62 12.17
C GLU A 88 12.98 -10.47 13.33
N LYS A 89 12.95 -9.30 13.98
CA LYS A 89 11.97 -8.98 15.02
C LYS A 89 10.54 -8.97 14.48
N GLU A 90 10.31 -8.35 13.33
CA GLU A 90 8.99 -8.31 12.68
C GLU A 90 8.58 -9.68 12.13
N LYS A 91 9.52 -10.48 11.62
CA LYS A 91 9.27 -11.87 11.22
C LYS A 91 8.75 -12.70 12.39
N ILE A 92 9.41 -12.62 13.56
CA ILE A 92 8.99 -13.31 14.78
C ILE A 92 7.59 -12.87 15.23
N LEU A 93 7.31 -11.56 15.25
CA LEU A 93 5.97 -11.04 15.60
C LEU A 93 4.89 -11.55 14.61
N SER A 94 5.19 -11.58 13.31
CA SER A 94 4.26 -12.05 12.29
C SER A 94 3.92 -13.54 12.44
N SER A 95 4.89 -14.39 12.80
CA SER A 95 4.67 -15.81 13.05
C SER A 95 3.87 -16.11 14.32
N SER A 96 3.93 -15.22 15.32
CA SER A 96 3.17 -15.38 16.56
C SER A 96 1.69 -14.96 16.43
N SER A 97 1.33 -14.24 15.37
CA SER A 97 -0.03 -13.74 15.16
C SER A 97 -0.88 -14.65 14.27
N SER A 98 -0.27 -15.54 13.48
CA SER A 98 -1.00 -16.49 12.62
C SER A 98 -1.69 -17.62 13.41
N ASP A 99 -1.27 -17.87 14.64
CA ASP A 99 -1.86 -18.89 15.51
C ASP A 99 -3.17 -18.42 16.19
N ALA A 100 -3.58 -17.15 15.99
CA ALA A 100 -4.74 -16.55 16.65
C ALA A 100 -6.00 -16.45 15.76
N PHE A 101 -5.96 -16.90 14.50
CA PHE A 101 -7.14 -16.92 13.62
C PHE A 101 -7.71 -18.33 13.50
N GLU A 102 -8.26 -18.85 14.60
CA GLU A 102 -9.11 -20.03 14.54
C GLU A 102 -10.48 -19.59 13.99
N SER A 103 -10.77 -19.97 12.74
CA SER A 103 -12.03 -19.67 12.07
C SER A 103 -13.21 -20.11 12.95
N PRO A 104 -14.26 -19.28 13.14
CA PRO A 104 -15.45 -19.69 13.88
C PRO A 104 -16.06 -20.94 13.23
N LYS A 105 -16.18 -22.03 14.00
CA LYS A 105 -16.94 -23.21 13.57
C LYS A 105 -18.38 -22.79 13.38
N ILE A 106 -18.84 -22.77 12.13
CA ILE A 106 -20.26 -22.59 11.80
C ILE A 106 -20.95 -23.88 12.22
N GLU A 107 -21.57 -23.89 13.40
CA GLU A 107 -22.55 -24.92 13.77
C GLU A 107 -23.78 -24.73 12.88
N ASN A 108 -23.90 -25.55 11.84
CA ASN A 108 -25.17 -25.76 11.16
C ASN A 108 -26.13 -26.43 12.15
N LYS A 109 -26.93 -25.65 12.86
CA LYS A 109 -28.20 -26.14 13.41
C LYS A 109 -29.14 -26.36 12.23
N GLY A 110 -29.16 -27.60 11.75
CA GLY A 110 -30.29 -28.09 10.97
C GLY A 110 -31.50 -28.14 11.90
N ASP A 111 -32.46 -27.27 11.66
CA ASP A 111 -33.81 -27.38 12.19
C ASP A 111 -34.79 -27.20 11.02
N LEU A 112 -35.35 -28.36 10.62
CA LEU A 112 -36.65 -28.64 9.99
C LEU A 112 -37.10 -27.85 8.75
#